data_AF-A0A428PLN4-F1
#
_entry.id   AF-A0A428PLN4-F1
#
_cell.length_a   1.000
_cell.length_b   1.000
_cell.length_c   1.000
_cell.angle_alpha   90.00
_cell.angle_beta   90.00
_cell.angle_gamma   90.00
#
_symmetry.space_group_name_H-M   'P 1'
#
loop_
_entity.id
_entity.type
_entity.pdbx_description
1 polymer ?
#
loop_
_entity_poly.entity_id
_entity_poly.type
_entity_poly.pdbx_seq_one_letter_code
_entity_poly.pdbx_strand_id
1 'polypeptide(L)'
;MINHQEKQGYDSDQVNQASDMRLPHGLNTDGEDLPYHTNADGYVVPDVTYKDPKNRRIRVVTIGGGFSDLLKHVIYEKNGDVGGAWLEKRYPNCACDVPSHSYVYPFAPNPEWPEFYSKSDAIWSYLDRVTKVFDLRKYMKFNHRVSQAIWDDVEGLWRLKVEKVFKDGSVDEFDTTCDVLLQAAGLLNNPILPKIPGYATFKGKVIHTAQWPSDFGQEQWKGRKVVVVGAGASAVQTVPGMQPHVDELHVFVRSKTWLVSAAADFATL
;
A
#
# COMPACT_ATOMS: atom_id res chain seq x y z
N MET A 1 -18.40 -9.89 9.23
CA MET A 1 -17.24 -9.38 8.44
C MET A 1 -17.74 -8.79 7.16
N ILE A 2 -17.39 -7.56 6.78
CA ILE A 2 -17.96 -6.92 5.58
C ILE A 2 -16.86 -6.47 4.62
N ASN A 3 -16.87 -6.96 3.37
CA ASN A 3 -15.97 -6.59 2.28
C ASN A 3 -16.79 -5.89 1.18
N HIS A 4 -16.66 -4.57 1.07
CA HIS A 4 -17.31 -3.79 0.03
C HIS A 4 -16.26 -3.34 -0.99
N GLN A 5 -16.39 -3.80 -2.23
CA GLN A 5 -15.70 -3.21 -3.37
C GLN A 5 -16.75 -2.69 -4.36
N GLU A 6 -16.69 -1.39 -4.64
CA GLU A 6 -17.29 -0.79 -5.82
C GLU A 6 -16.23 -0.74 -6.91
N LYS A 7 -16.60 -1.26 -8.08
CA LYS A 7 -15.87 -1.06 -9.32
C LYS A 7 -15.94 0.43 -9.65
N GLN A 8 -14.81 1.13 -9.59
CA GLN A 8 -14.67 2.33 -10.40
C GLN A 8 -14.41 1.87 -11.83
N GLY A 9 -15.31 2.26 -12.73
CA GLY A 9 -15.20 1.98 -14.15
C GLY A 9 -13.96 2.66 -14.73
N TYR A 10 -13.20 1.92 -15.50
CA TYR A 10 -12.18 2.45 -16.39
C TYR A 10 -12.91 3.02 -17.61
N ASP A 11 -12.89 4.34 -17.75
CA ASP A 11 -13.40 5.04 -18.93
C ASP A 11 -12.33 4.96 -20.04
N SER A 12 -12.64 4.20 -21.09
CA SER A 12 -11.76 3.97 -22.24
C SER A 12 -11.66 5.16 -23.21
N ASP A 13 -12.41 6.25 -22.97
CA ASP A 13 -12.46 7.39 -23.90
C ASP A 13 -11.39 8.46 -23.64
N GLN A 14 -10.54 8.31 -22.62
CA GLN A 14 -9.39 9.22 -22.38
C GLN A 14 -8.09 8.81 -23.10
N VAL A 15 -8.05 7.69 -23.80
CA VAL A 15 -6.82 7.19 -24.45
C VAL A 15 -6.63 7.71 -25.89
N ASN A 16 -7.63 8.38 -26.47
CA ASN A 16 -7.58 8.86 -27.86
C ASN A 16 -7.43 10.39 -28.05
N GLN A 17 -7.04 11.13 -27.01
CA GLN A 17 -6.68 12.56 -27.16
C GLN A 17 -5.18 12.86 -27.03
N ALA A 18 -4.33 11.82 -27.04
CA ALA A 18 -2.87 11.99 -27.02
C ALA A 18 -2.20 11.86 -28.41
N SER A 19 -2.96 11.78 -29.50
CA SER A 19 -2.42 11.59 -30.85
C SER A 19 -2.64 12.76 -31.82
N ASP A 20 -3.06 13.94 -31.35
CA ASP A 20 -3.23 15.11 -32.22
C ASP A 20 -2.78 16.44 -31.58
N MET A 21 -1.69 16.40 -30.79
CA MET A 21 -0.91 17.62 -30.55
C MET A 21 0.09 17.79 -31.69
N ARG A 22 -0.38 18.46 -32.75
CA ARG A 22 0.50 19.13 -33.71
C ARG A 22 1.46 20.00 -32.92
N LEU A 23 2.76 19.76 -33.10
CA LEU A 23 3.83 20.65 -32.66
C LEU A 23 3.47 22.07 -33.12
N PRO A 24 3.39 23.06 -32.22
CA PRO A 24 3.24 24.43 -32.65
C PRO A 24 4.51 24.80 -33.42
N HIS A 25 4.34 25.10 -34.70
CA HIS A 25 5.34 25.80 -35.49
C HIS A 25 5.77 27.07 -34.75
N GLY A 26 7.04 27.10 -34.36
CA GLY A 26 7.66 28.20 -33.65
C GLY A 26 9.14 27.94 -33.46
N LEU A 27 9.87 27.76 -34.56
CA LEU A 27 11.30 28.07 -34.56
C LEU A 27 11.40 29.56 -34.19
N ASN A 28 11.81 29.85 -32.96
CA ASN A 28 12.29 31.19 -32.63
C ASN A 28 13.52 31.42 -33.51
N THR A 29 13.39 32.29 -34.49
CA THR A 29 14.43 32.67 -35.46
C THR A 29 15.34 33.79 -34.95
N ASP A 30 15.38 34.01 -33.64
CA ASP A 30 16.13 35.10 -33.04
C ASP A 30 17.44 34.57 -32.45
N GLY A 31 18.29 34.03 -33.34
CA GLY A 31 19.76 34.16 -33.31
C GLY A 31 20.59 33.76 -32.10
N GLU A 32 20.04 33.23 -31.01
CA GLU A 32 20.81 32.69 -29.89
C GLU A 32 20.45 31.23 -29.66
N ASP A 33 21.38 30.32 -30.01
CA ASP A 33 21.29 28.91 -29.64
C ASP A 33 21.19 28.81 -28.13
N LEU A 34 20.01 28.44 -27.63
CA LEU A 34 19.84 28.10 -26.22
C LEU A 34 20.82 26.97 -25.88
N PRO A 35 21.58 27.06 -24.77
CA PRO A 35 22.45 25.97 -24.34
C PRO A 35 21.68 24.65 -24.30
N TYR A 36 22.33 23.52 -24.64
CA TYR A 36 21.76 22.17 -24.72
C TYR A 36 20.95 21.70 -23.49
N HIS A 37 21.00 22.47 -22.40
CA HIS A 37 20.35 22.23 -21.12
C HIS A 37 19.27 23.27 -20.78
N THR A 38 18.68 23.97 -21.75
CA THR A 38 17.69 25.01 -21.50
C THR A 38 16.30 24.58 -21.96
N ASN A 39 15.29 24.65 -21.10
CA ASN A 39 13.90 24.39 -21.52
C ASN A 39 13.32 25.60 -22.29
N ALA A 40 12.10 25.46 -22.83
CA ALA A 40 11.42 26.52 -23.60
C ALA A 40 11.18 27.83 -22.82
N ASP A 41 11.25 27.78 -21.48
CA ASP A 41 11.05 28.93 -20.59
C ASP A 41 12.38 29.56 -20.13
N GLY A 42 13.52 29.13 -20.67
CA GLY A 42 14.83 29.67 -20.29
C GLY A 42 15.43 29.05 -19.01
N TYR A 43 14.83 28.00 -18.45
CA TYR A 43 15.39 27.29 -17.31
C TYR A 43 16.60 26.46 -17.75
N VAL A 44 17.79 26.89 -17.34
CA VAL A 44 19.06 26.19 -17.58
C VAL A 44 19.23 25.12 -16.51
N VAL A 45 19.27 23.85 -16.90
CA VAL A 45 19.67 22.73 -16.06
C VAL A 45 21.19 22.80 -15.91
N PRO A 46 21.71 23.09 -14.71
CA PRO A 46 23.15 23.14 -14.50
C PRO A 46 23.75 21.73 -14.68
N ASP A 47 24.87 21.66 -15.38
CA ASP A 47 25.67 20.43 -15.49
C ASP A 47 26.47 20.22 -14.19
N VAL A 48 25.79 19.70 -13.18
CA VAL A 48 26.34 19.42 -11.85
C VAL A 48 26.31 17.93 -11.54
N THR A 49 27.46 17.39 -11.16
CA THR A 49 27.60 15.97 -10.80
C THR A 49 26.85 15.68 -9.50
N TYR A 50 26.08 14.60 -9.43
CA TYR A 50 25.20 14.18 -8.32
C TYR A 50 25.82 14.20 -6.90
N LYS A 51 27.15 14.19 -6.74
CA LYS A 51 27.85 14.26 -5.46
C LYS A 51 28.83 15.44 -5.32
N ASP A 52 28.70 16.46 -6.16
CA ASP A 52 29.50 17.68 -6.00
C ASP A 52 29.22 18.28 -4.59
N PRO A 53 30.27 18.56 -3.78
CA PRO A 53 30.10 19.16 -2.46
C PRO A 53 29.35 20.50 -2.45
N LYS A 54 29.31 21.21 -3.59
CA LYS A 54 28.57 22.46 -3.78
C LYS A 54 27.08 22.24 -3.99
N ASN A 55 26.64 21.01 -4.29
CA ASN A 55 25.23 20.72 -4.49
C ASN A 55 24.48 20.82 -3.15
N ARG A 56 23.29 21.43 -3.20
CA ARG A 56 22.35 21.38 -2.08
C ARG A 56 21.99 19.93 -1.77
N ARG A 57 21.89 19.57 -0.49
CA ARG A 57 21.44 18.24 -0.08
C ARG A 57 19.94 18.09 -0.37
N ILE A 58 19.57 17.08 -1.13
CA ILE A 58 18.18 16.70 -1.39
C ILE A 58 17.67 15.81 -0.24
N ARG A 59 16.49 16.14 0.29
CA ARG A 59 15.76 15.34 1.28
C ARG A 59 14.64 14.59 0.58
N VAL A 60 14.64 13.28 0.73
CA VAL A 60 13.61 12.40 0.18
C VAL A 60 12.78 11.82 1.31
N VAL A 61 11.46 11.95 1.23
CA VAL A 61 10.53 11.28 2.15
C VAL A 61 9.70 10.28 1.38
N THR A 62 9.60 9.05 1.90
CA THR A 62 8.62 8.06 1.43
C THR A 62 7.54 7.86 2.48
N ILE A 63 6.29 7.81 2.04
CA ILE A 63 5.15 7.40 2.87
C ILE A 63 4.91 5.92 2.61
N GLY A 64 5.00 5.08 3.64
CA GLY A 64 4.84 3.63 3.56
C GLY A 64 6.18 2.88 3.56
N GLY A 65 6.35 1.99 4.53
CA GLY A 65 7.49 1.06 4.70
C GLY A 65 7.36 -0.21 3.88
N GLY A 66 6.80 -0.11 2.67
CA GLY A 66 6.77 -1.18 1.69
C GLY A 66 8.05 -1.19 0.84
N PHE A 67 7.89 -1.41 -0.45
CA PHE A 67 8.97 -1.42 -1.45
C PHE A 67 9.64 -0.03 -1.58
N SER A 68 10.93 0.14 -1.22
CA SER A 68 11.68 1.43 -1.40
C SER A 68 13.23 1.34 -1.38
N ASP A 69 13.95 2.38 -1.85
CA ASP A 69 15.39 2.44 -2.28
C ASP A 69 16.25 3.59 -1.62
N LEU A 70 17.57 3.69 -1.93
CA LEU A 70 18.72 4.20 -1.14
C LEU A 70 19.19 5.70 -1.31
N LEU A 71 18.50 6.70 -0.74
CA LEU A 71 19.00 8.11 -0.65
C LEU A 71 19.14 8.63 0.80
N LYS A 72 19.47 9.92 1.05
CA LYS A 72 19.24 10.53 2.38
C LYS A 72 17.73 10.61 2.58
N HIS A 73 17.24 9.53 3.15
CA HIS A 73 15.88 9.08 2.97
C HIS A 73 15.27 8.81 4.32
N VAL A 74 14.04 9.26 4.49
CA VAL A 74 13.22 8.91 5.65
C VAL A 74 11.95 8.28 5.12
N ILE A 75 11.61 7.12 5.66
CA ILE A 75 10.38 6.41 5.37
C ILE A 75 9.48 6.54 6.59
N TYR A 76 8.33 7.19 6.44
CA TYR A 76 7.30 7.22 7.49
C TYR A 76 6.30 6.09 7.26
N GLU A 77 6.23 5.17 8.22
CA GLU A 77 5.31 4.03 8.21
C GLU A 77 4.33 4.17 9.39
N LYS A 78 3.03 4.14 9.09
CA LYS A 78 1.98 4.32 10.11
C LYS A 78 1.91 3.14 11.07
N ASN A 79 2.27 1.95 10.61
CA ASN A 79 2.25 0.73 11.41
C ASN A 79 3.52 0.60 12.25
N GLY A 80 3.47 -0.32 13.22
CA GLY A 80 4.58 -0.58 14.13
C GLY A 80 5.76 -1.35 13.50
N ASP A 81 5.62 -1.82 12.26
CA ASP A 81 6.66 -2.59 11.57
C ASP A 81 6.52 -2.50 10.03
N VAL A 82 7.44 -3.12 9.31
CA VAL A 82 7.43 -3.30 7.84
C VAL A 82 6.27 -4.21 7.41
N GLY A 83 5.84 -4.05 6.16
CA GLY A 83 5.00 -5.04 5.47
C GLY A 83 3.71 -4.49 4.88
N GLY A 84 3.28 -3.30 5.31
CA GLY A 84 2.08 -2.64 4.81
C GLY A 84 0.85 -3.54 4.90
N ALA A 85 0.21 -3.84 3.77
CA ALA A 85 -0.95 -4.74 3.73
C ALA A 85 -0.65 -6.14 4.31
N TRP A 86 0.59 -6.63 4.15
CA TRP A 86 1.04 -7.91 4.71
C TRP A 86 1.42 -7.82 6.18
N LEU A 87 1.36 -6.64 6.80
CA LEU A 87 1.38 -6.48 8.25
C LEU A 87 -0.05 -6.41 8.83
N GLU A 88 -0.93 -5.67 8.15
CA GLU A 88 -2.29 -5.39 8.62
C GLU A 88 -3.27 -6.55 8.43
N LYS A 89 -3.20 -7.24 7.29
CA LYS A 89 -4.17 -8.27 6.93
C LYS A 89 -3.78 -9.59 7.61
N ARG A 90 -4.52 -9.92 8.67
CA ARG A 90 -4.31 -11.11 9.52
C ARG A 90 -5.56 -12.00 9.61
N TYR A 91 -6.50 -11.84 8.69
CA TYR A 91 -7.69 -12.68 8.64
C TYR A 91 -7.34 -14.13 8.23
N PRO A 92 -8.20 -15.11 8.55
CA PRO A 92 -7.96 -16.52 8.27
C PRO A 92 -7.65 -16.77 6.79
N ASN A 93 -6.61 -17.57 6.52
CA ASN A 93 -6.13 -17.91 5.18
C ASN A 93 -5.73 -16.71 4.31
N CYS A 94 -5.40 -15.56 4.89
CA CYS A 94 -4.89 -14.43 4.12
C CYS A 94 -3.61 -14.83 3.36
N ALA A 95 -3.69 -14.86 2.04
CA ALA A 95 -2.62 -15.28 1.13
C ALA A 95 -2.58 -14.42 -0.14
N CYS A 96 -1.47 -14.46 -0.87
CA CYS A 96 -1.37 -13.85 -2.19
C CYS A 96 -2.20 -14.59 -3.25
N ASP A 97 -2.55 -13.88 -4.31
CA ASP A 97 -3.26 -14.39 -5.50
C ASP A 97 -2.33 -14.56 -6.72
N VAL A 98 -1.08 -14.11 -6.59
CA VAL A 98 0.00 -14.30 -7.56
C VAL A 98 0.92 -15.41 -7.05
N PRO A 99 1.48 -16.27 -7.93
CA PRO A 99 2.50 -17.24 -7.53
C PRO A 99 3.63 -16.56 -6.74
N SER A 100 3.97 -17.08 -5.56
CA SER A 100 4.93 -16.44 -4.66
C SER A 100 6.29 -16.20 -5.32
N HIS A 101 6.72 -17.11 -6.20
CA HIS A 101 7.96 -17.00 -6.97
C HIS A 101 7.98 -15.81 -7.94
N SER A 102 6.80 -15.30 -8.34
CA SER A 102 6.63 -14.08 -9.13
C SER A 102 6.30 -12.86 -8.26
N TYR A 103 5.89 -13.06 -7.02
CA TYR A 103 5.57 -12.01 -6.05
C TYR A 103 6.78 -11.67 -5.15
N VAL A 104 7.90 -11.33 -5.79
CA VAL A 104 9.20 -11.03 -5.15
C VAL A 104 9.83 -9.79 -5.77
N TYR A 105 10.78 -9.16 -5.05
CA TYR A 105 11.70 -8.21 -5.68
C TYR A 105 12.62 -8.95 -6.65
N PRO A 106 12.84 -8.42 -7.87
CA PRO A 106 13.75 -9.03 -8.84
C PRO A 106 15.21 -9.07 -8.33
N PHE A 107 15.58 -8.14 -7.45
CA PHE A 107 16.92 -8.09 -6.83
C PHE A 107 17.05 -8.93 -5.55
N ALA A 108 15.96 -9.51 -5.04
CA ALA A 108 15.95 -10.33 -3.84
C ALA A 108 15.00 -11.53 -4.01
N PRO A 109 15.29 -12.46 -4.93
CA PRO A 109 14.47 -13.64 -5.14
C PRO A 109 14.39 -14.49 -3.87
N ASN A 110 13.32 -15.26 -3.72
CA ASN A 110 13.12 -16.17 -2.60
C ASN A 110 12.79 -17.58 -3.11
N PRO A 111 13.73 -18.53 -3.10
CA PRO A 111 13.46 -19.92 -3.46
C PRO A 111 12.78 -20.72 -2.33
N GLU A 112 12.71 -20.17 -1.12
CA GLU A 112 12.24 -20.87 0.09
C GLU A 112 10.77 -20.56 0.41
N TRP A 113 9.95 -20.25 -0.60
CA TRP A 113 8.52 -20.04 -0.37
C TRP A 113 7.86 -21.34 0.11
N PRO A 114 7.11 -21.32 1.23
CA PRO A 114 6.51 -22.53 1.78
C PRO A 114 5.34 -23.05 0.93
N GLU A 115 4.68 -22.17 0.20
CA GLU A 115 3.48 -22.46 -0.59
C GLU A 115 3.54 -21.69 -1.92
N PHE A 116 2.96 -22.26 -2.99
CA PHE A 116 2.86 -21.61 -4.30
C PHE A 116 2.07 -20.28 -4.22
N TYR A 117 1.07 -20.21 -3.34
CA TYR A 117 0.37 -18.99 -2.92
C TYR A 117 0.59 -18.76 -1.42
N SER A 118 1.68 -18.08 -1.08
CA SER A 118 2.11 -17.95 0.31
C SER A 118 1.18 -17.07 1.15
N LYS A 119 1.04 -17.47 2.42
CA LYS A 119 0.26 -16.76 3.43
C LYS A 119 0.94 -15.45 3.87
N SER A 120 0.15 -14.59 4.50
CA SER A 120 0.54 -13.24 4.90
C SER A 120 1.79 -13.18 5.79
N ASP A 121 1.99 -14.17 6.64
CA ASP A 121 3.14 -14.33 7.54
C ASP A 121 4.43 -14.68 6.80
N ALA A 122 4.37 -15.58 5.82
CA ALA A 122 5.50 -15.92 4.96
C ALA A 122 5.93 -14.70 4.12
N ILE A 123 4.98 -13.96 3.56
CA ILE A 123 5.28 -12.74 2.79
C ILE A 123 5.86 -11.65 3.69
N TRP A 124 5.30 -11.45 4.88
CA TRP A 124 5.86 -10.52 5.86
C TRP A 124 7.29 -10.90 6.25
N SER A 125 7.55 -12.18 6.51
CA SER A 125 8.88 -12.68 6.87
C SER A 125 9.90 -12.46 5.75
N TYR A 126 9.48 -12.62 4.50
CA TYR A 126 10.29 -12.27 3.34
C TYR A 126 10.64 -10.78 3.31
N LEU A 127 9.66 -9.89 3.49
CA LEU A 127 9.88 -8.44 3.51
C LEU A 127 10.80 -8.02 4.67
N ASP A 128 10.59 -8.56 5.86
CA ASP A 128 11.45 -8.33 7.02
C ASP A 128 12.90 -8.76 6.73
N ARG A 129 13.10 -9.95 6.15
CA ARG A 129 14.43 -10.43 5.75
C ARG A 129 15.09 -9.50 4.74
N VAL A 130 14.37 -9.03 3.72
CA VAL A 130 14.90 -8.06 2.75
C VAL A 130 15.34 -6.78 3.46
N THR A 131 14.50 -6.22 4.35
CA THR A 131 14.90 -5.00 5.08
C THR A 131 16.11 -5.17 5.97
N LYS A 132 16.33 -6.37 6.52
CA LYS A 132 17.52 -6.71 7.31
C LYS A 132 18.78 -6.82 6.44
N VAL A 133 18.69 -7.55 5.32
CA VAL A 133 19.83 -7.78 4.41
C VAL A 133 20.36 -6.47 3.83
N PHE A 134 19.48 -5.55 3.46
CA PHE A 134 19.85 -4.24 2.90
C PHE A 134 19.97 -3.14 3.96
N ASP A 135 19.85 -3.48 5.25
CA ASP A 135 19.94 -2.54 6.38
C ASP A 135 19.03 -1.30 6.20
N LEU A 136 17.78 -1.53 5.77
CA LEU A 136 16.85 -0.46 5.41
C LEU A 136 16.13 0.15 6.62
N ARG A 137 16.00 -0.62 7.72
CA ARG A 137 15.27 -0.20 8.93
C ARG A 137 15.81 1.10 9.53
N LYS A 138 17.08 1.44 9.32
CA LYS A 138 17.67 2.71 9.78
C LYS A 138 17.04 3.96 9.13
N TYR A 139 16.43 3.82 7.96
CA TYR A 139 15.70 4.89 7.27
C TYR A 139 14.21 4.95 7.65
N MET A 140 13.71 3.93 8.35
CA MET A 140 12.28 3.79 8.66
C MET A 140 11.92 4.36 10.03
N LYS A 141 10.83 5.10 10.06
CA LYS A 141 10.17 5.63 11.25
C LYS A 141 8.78 5.01 11.34
N PHE A 142 8.67 4.00 12.20
CA PHE A 142 7.41 3.28 12.48
C PHE A 142 6.52 4.03 13.44
N ASN A 143 5.21 3.77 13.41
CA ASN A 143 4.19 4.52 14.13
C ASN A 143 4.19 6.02 13.78
N HIS A 144 4.59 6.38 12.55
CA HIS A 144 4.57 7.74 12.03
C HIS A 144 3.64 7.79 10.82
N ARG A 145 2.52 8.50 10.96
CA ARG A 145 1.54 8.71 9.89
C ARG A 145 1.69 10.12 9.34
N VAL A 146 1.96 10.23 8.05
CA VAL A 146 1.88 11.53 7.35
C VAL A 146 0.39 11.86 7.16
N SER A 147 -0.08 12.91 7.83
CA SER A 147 -1.50 13.34 7.80
C SER A 147 -1.75 14.43 6.75
N GLN A 148 -0.71 15.16 6.34
CA GLN A 148 -0.80 16.21 5.33
C GLN A 148 0.50 16.31 4.52
N ALA A 149 0.37 16.62 3.24
CA ALA A 149 1.45 17.00 2.34
C ALA A 149 0.98 18.15 1.45
N ILE A 150 1.68 19.29 1.48
CA ILE A 150 1.37 20.49 0.68
C ILE A 150 2.63 20.90 -0.07
N TRP A 151 2.52 21.10 -1.37
CA TRP A 151 3.60 21.69 -2.17
C TRP A 151 3.67 23.20 -1.93
N ASP A 152 4.89 23.71 -1.73
CA ASP A 152 5.19 25.13 -1.61
C ASP A 152 5.92 25.59 -2.88
N ASP A 153 5.22 26.31 -3.74
CA ASP A 153 5.75 26.81 -5.02
C ASP A 153 6.86 27.86 -4.85
N VAL A 154 6.85 28.62 -3.75
CA VAL A 154 7.83 29.68 -3.50
C VAL A 154 9.17 29.07 -3.09
N GLU A 155 9.11 28.08 -2.20
CA GLU A 155 10.31 27.41 -1.67
C GLU A 155 10.72 26.17 -2.50
N GLY A 156 9.86 25.71 -3.41
CA GLY A 156 10.10 24.55 -4.27
C GLY A 156 10.24 23.23 -3.48
N LEU A 157 9.42 23.04 -2.45
CA LEU A 157 9.48 21.87 -1.56
C LEU A 157 8.11 21.43 -1.05
N TRP A 158 8.02 20.20 -0.51
CA TRP A 158 6.87 19.70 0.20
C TRP A 158 6.94 20.03 1.69
N ARG A 159 5.85 20.57 2.24
CA ARG A 159 5.58 20.69 3.68
C ARG A 159 4.71 19.53 4.12
N LEU A 160 5.16 18.80 5.13
CA LEU A 160 4.52 17.60 5.63
C LEU A 160 4.15 17.76 7.11
N LYS A 161 3.00 17.24 7.49
CA LYS A 161 2.58 17.08 8.89
C LYS A 161 2.60 15.60 9.24
N VAL A 162 3.28 15.26 10.33
CA VAL A 162 3.52 13.87 10.74
C VAL A 162 3.00 13.65 12.15
N GLU A 163 2.09 12.69 12.28
CA GLU A 163 1.56 12.20 13.55
C GLU A 163 2.40 11.01 14.01
N LYS A 164 2.98 11.09 15.22
CA LYS A 164 3.66 9.99 15.88
C LYS A 164 2.76 9.38 16.95
N VAL A 165 2.46 8.09 16.83
CA VAL A 165 1.62 7.35 17.77
C VAL A 165 2.51 6.60 18.77
N PHE A 166 2.28 6.79 20.06
CA PHE A 166 2.99 6.09 21.13
C PHE A 166 2.25 4.85 21.59
N LYS A 167 2.94 3.97 22.34
CA LYS A 167 2.38 2.70 22.84
C LYS A 167 1.18 2.87 23.77
N ASP A 168 1.10 3.99 24.48
CA ASP A 168 -0.02 4.35 25.37
C ASP A 168 -1.22 4.95 24.61
N GLY A 169 -1.13 5.08 23.28
CA GLY A 169 -2.15 5.67 22.43
C GLY A 169 -2.09 7.20 22.35
N SER A 170 -1.18 7.87 23.05
CA SER A 170 -0.96 9.30 22.87
C SER A 170 -0.40 9.59 21.47
N VAL A 171 -0.66 10.80 20.97
CA VAL A 171 -0.24 11.27 19.65
C VAL A 171 0.51 12.59 19.80
N ASP A 172 1.70 12.65 19.21
CA ASP A 172 2.46 13.89 19.02
C ASP A 172 2.47 14.25 17.53
N GLU A 173 2.54 15.54 17.23
CA GLU A 173 2.49 16.04 15.86
C GLU A 173 3.65 17.00 15.60
N PHE A 174 4.32 16.84 14.46
CA PHE A 174 5.38 17.74 14.05
C PHE A 174 5.36 18.00 12.55
N ASP A 175 5.84 19.19 12.17
CA ASP A 175 6.02 19.56 10.78
C ASP A 175 7.42 19.18 10.29
N THR A 176 7.52 18.80 9.02
CA THR A 176 8.79 18.57 8.33
C THR A 176 8.71 18.97 6.86
N THR A 177 9.85 18.96 6.17
CA THR A 177 9.91 19.31 4.75
C THR A 177 10.79 18.33 3.96
N CYS A 178 10.46 18.14 2.69
CA CYS A 178 11.26 17.34 1.76
C CYS A 178 11.22 17.93 0.34
N ASP A 179 12.24 17.62 -0.44
CA ASP A 179 12.34 18.06 -1.83
C ASP A 179 11.64 17.08 -2.78
N VAL A 180 11.67 15.79 -2.42
CA VAL A 180 11.02 14.72 -3.18
C VAL A 180 10.15 13.91 -2.23
N LEU A 181 8.87 13.78 -2.58
CA LEU A 181 7.89 12.97 -1.87
C LEU A 181 7.56 11.73 -2.72
N LEU A 182 7.78 10.55 -2.16
CA LEU A 182 7.42 9.27 -2.76
C LEU A 182 6.21 8.69 -2.03
N GLN A 183 5.08 8.59 -2.73
CA GLN A 183 3.86 8.02 -2.15
C GLN A 183 3.81 6.50 -2.39
N ALA A 184 4.07 5.72 -1.33
CA ALA A 184 4.06 4.26 -1.32
C ALA A 184 3.13 3.67 -0.24
N ALA A 185 2.12 4.42 0.22
CA ALA A 185 1.19 4.01 1.28
C ALA A 185 0.29 2.82 0.89
N GLY A 186 0.17 2.52 -0.41
CA GLY A 186 -0.73 1.51 -0.94
C GLY A 186 -2.19 1.96 -1.03
N LEU A 187 -2.98 1.27 -1.86
CA LEU A 187 -4.36 1.66 -2.20
C LEU A 187 -5.44 0.99 -1.34
N LEU A 188 -5.10 -0.09 -0.64
CA LEU A 188 -6.09 -1.00 -0.02
C LEU A 188 -5.93 -1.13 1.50
N ASN A 189 -5.51 -0.04 2.17
CA ASN A 189 -5.20 0.02 3.60
C ASN A 189 -6.23 0.83 4.43
N ASN A 190 -7.23 1.45 3.79
CA ASN A 190 -8.29 2.19 4.46
C ASN A 190 -9.63 1.42 4.35
N PRO A 191 -10.09 0.74 5.42
CA PRO A 191 -11.31 -0.06 5.36
C PRO A 191 -12.56 0.81 5.23
N ILE A 192 -13.47 0.41 4.33
CA ILE A 192 -14.77 1.06 4.16
C ILE A 192 -15.82 0.23 4.88
N LEU A 193 -16.41 0.82 5.93
CA LEU A 193 -17.54 0.20 6.62
C LEU A 193 -18.82 0.40 5.80
N PRO A 194 -19.67 -0.63 5.66
CA PRO A 194 -20.91 -0.52 4.93
C PRO A 194 -21.92 0.33 5.71
N LYS A 195 -22.73 1.10 4.98
CA LYS A 195 -23.81 1.92 5.56
C LYS A 195 -25.06 1.06 5.74
N ILE A 196 -25.10 0.27 6.81
CA ILE A 196 -26.24 -0.62 7.12
C ILE A 196 -27.04 -0.03 8.30
N PRO A 197 -28.36 0.17 8.17
CA PRO A 197 -29.20 0.56 9.30
C PRO A 197 -29.06 -0.41 10.47
N GLY A 198 -28.85 0.12 11.68
CA GLY A 198 -28.64 -0.70 12.88
C GLY A 198 -27.22 -1.26 13.06
N TYR A 199 -26.26 -0.90 12.19
CA TYR A 199 -24.86 -1.34 12.34
C TYR A 199 -24.27 -1.00 13.72
N ALA A 200 -24.47 0.24 14.19
CA ALA A 200 -23.94 0.71 15.47
C ALA A 200 -24.62 0.09 16.70
N THR A 201 -25.82 -0.50 16.54
CA THR A 201 -26.58 -1.13 17.64
C THR A 201 -26.44 -2.64 17.66
N PHE A 202 -25.65 -3.22 16.74
CA PHE A 202 -25.36 -4.66 16.74
C PHE A 202 -24.58 -5.03 18.00
N LYS A 203 -25.13 -5.97 18.77
CA LYS A 203 -24.55 -6.40 20.06
C LYS A 203 -23.40 -7.41 19.92
N GLY A 204 -23.22 -7.99 18.74
CA GLY A 204 -22.13 -8.93 18.49
C GLY A 204 -20.82 -8.23 18.13
N LYS A 205 -19.72 -9.00 18.11
CA LYS A 205 -18.41 -8.47 17.70
C LYS A 205 -18.40 -8.24 16.18
N VAL A 206 -18.04 -7.02 15.78
CA VAL A 206 -17.85 -6.66 14.36
C VAL A 206 -16.37 -6.58 14.06
N ILE A 207 -15.94 -7.26 13.00
CA ILE A 207 -14.55 -7.29 12.54
C ILE A 207 -14.53 -7.03 11.04
N HIS A 208 -13.70 -6.09 10.61
CA HIS A 208 -13.36 -5.87 9.21
C HIS A 208 -12.10 -6.68 8.88
N THR A 209 -12.06 -7.37 7.74
CA THR A 209 -10.94 -8.28 7.40
C THR A 209 -9.60 -7.54 7.28
N ALA A 210 -9.60 -6.28 6.84
CA ALA A 210 -8.39 -5.45 6.81
C ALA A 210 -7.86 -5.00 8.21
N GLN A 211 -8.65 -5.17 9.27
CA GLN A 211 -8.29 -4.79 10.64
C GLN A 211 -8.56 -5.96 11.59
N TRP A 212 -8.03 -7.13 11.24
CA TRP A 212 -8.25 -8.34 12.02
C TRP A 212 -7.48 -8.27 13.35
N PRO A 213 -8.15 -8.37 14.51
CA PRO A 213 -7.46 -8.33 15.79
C PRO A 213 -6.51 -9.52 15.94
N SER A 214 -5.28 -9.27 16.41
CA SER A 214 -4.26 -10.31 16.58
C SER A 214 -4.61 -11.37 17.63
N ASP A 215 -5.50 -11.03 18.56
CA ASP A 215 -6.01 -11.90 19.62
C ASP A 215 -7.28 -12.66 19.23
N PHE A 216 -7.78 -12.47 18.00
CA PHE A 216 -9.01 -13.09 17.52
C PHE A 216 -8.69 -14.21 16.53
N GLY A 217 -8.42 -15.39 17.06
CA GLY A 217 -8.18 -16.63 16.32
C GLY A 217 -9.36 -17.60 16.35
N GLN A 218 -9.09 -18.85 15.94
CA GLN A 218 -10.10 -19.90 15.79
C GLN A 218 -10.92 -20.13 17.05
N GLU A 219 -10.28 -20.16 18.21
CA GLU A 219 -10.95 -20.40 19.49
C GLU A 219 -11.98 -19.32 19.82
N GLN A 220 -11.83 -18.10 19.30
CA GLN A 220 -12.79 -17.02 19.53
C GLN A 220 -14.04 -17.13 18.65
N TRP A 221 -13.93 -17.67 17.42
CA TRP A 221 -15.06 -17.84 16.51
C TRP A 221 -15.65 -19.25 16.49
N LYS A 222 -14.98 -20.23 17.10
CA LYS A 222 -15.46 -21.62 17.19
C LYS A 222 -16.85 -21.68 17.85
N GLY A 223 -17.78 -22.40 17.23
CA GLY A 223 -19.16 -22.54 17.72
C GLY A 223 -19.98 -21.24 17.71
N ARG A 224 -19.50 -20.17 17.06
CA ARG A 224 -20.25 -18.92 16.92
C ARG A 224 -21.16 -18.97 15.69
N LYS A 225 -22.22 -18.18 15.71
CA LYS A 225 -22.98 -17.82 14.51
C LYS A 225 -22.32 -16.61 13.87
N VAL A 226 -21.89 -16.74 12.62
CA VAL A 226 -21.08 -15.75 11.94
C VAL A 226 -21.80 -15.25 10.70
N VAL A 227 -21.81 -13.93 10.54
CA VAL A 227 -22.29 -13.25 9.34
C VAL A 227 -21.11 -12.65 8.58
N VAL A 228 -20.99 -13.02 7.31
CA VAL A 228 -20.06 -12.42 6.34
C VAL A 228 -20.89 -11.64 5.31
N VAL A 229 -20.45 -10.45 4.97
CA VAL A 229 -21.06 -9.56 3.99
C VAL A 229 -19.99 -9.25 2.95
N GLY A 230 -20.33 -9.37 1.68
CA GLY A 230 -19.38 -9.31 0.59
C GLY A 230 -18.78 -10.67 0.24
N ALA A 231 -18.35 -10.78 -1.02
CA ALA A 231 -17.78 -11.98 -1.61
C ALA A 231 -16.47 -11.69 -2.37
N GLY A 232 -15.79 -10.59 -2.06
CA GLY A 232 -14.47 -10.28 -2.66
C GLY A 232 -13.37 -11.22 -2.13
N ALA A 233 -12.14 -11.06 -2.62
CA ALA A 233 -11.00 -11.95 -2.32
C ALA A 233 -10.85 -12.30 -0.83
N SER A 234 -10.93 -11.31 0.07
CA SER A 234 -10.82 -11.57 1.51
C SER A 234 -11.91 -12.50 2.04
N ALA A 235 -13.14 -12.39 1.54
CA ALA A 235 -14.25 -13.26 1.95
C ALA A 235 -14.06 -14.67 1.39
N VAL A 236 -13.61 -14.79 0.14
CA VAL A 236 -13.28 -16.07 -0.51
C VAL A 236 -12.22 -16.84 0.26
N GLN A 237 -11.23 -16.17 0.85
CA GLN A 237 -10.22 -16.80 1.70
C GLN A 237 -10.70 -17.06 3.14
N THR A 238 -11.41 -16.09 3.74
CA THR A 238 -11.83 -16.17 5.16
C THR A 238 -12.93 -17.21 5.39
N VAL A 239 -13.93 -17.27 4.50
CA VAL A 239 -15.10 -18.14 4.67
C VAL A 239 -14.72 -19.61 4.78
N PRO A 240 -13.90 -20.19 3.87
CA PRO A 240 -13.44 -21.57 3.99
C PRO A 240 -12.64 -21.84 5.27
N GLY A 241 -11.84 -20.88 5.74
CA GLY A 241 -11.08 -21.04 6.99
C GLY A 241 -11.93 -21.01 8.27
N MET A 242 -13.14 -20.45 8.20
CA MET A 242 -14.04 -20.36 9.35
C MET A 242 -15.14 -21.42 9.33
N GLN A 243 -15.66 -21.77 8.15
CA GLN A 243 -16.84 -22.64 7.98
C GLN A 243 -16.76 -23.97 8.75
N PRO A 244 -15.62 -24.68 8.80
CA PRO A 244 -15.53 -25.96 9.54
C PRO A 244 -15.67 -25.82 11.06
N HIS A 245 -15.54 -24.60 11.61
CA HIS A 245 -15.43 -24.38 13.05
C HIS A 245 -16.59 -23.59 13.65
N VAL A 246 -17.43 -22.96 12.84
CA VAL A 246 -18.57 -22.14 13.29
C VAL A 246 -19.85 -22.98 13.40
N ASP A 247 -20.82 -22.52 14.20
CA ASP A 247 -22.13 -23.16 14.35
C ASP A 247 -23.02 -22.87 13.15
N GLU A 248 -23.08 -21.60 12.74
CA GLU A 248 -23.79 -21.16 11.53
C GLU A 248 -22.95 -20.12 10.78
N LEU A 249 -22.97 -20.16 9.45
CA LEU A 249 -22.30 -19.18 8.59
C LEU A 249 -23.26 -18.65 7.54
N HIS A 250 -23.56 -17.35 7.60
CA HIS A 250 -24.41 -16.66 6.64
C HIS A 250 -23.58 -15.69 5.80
N VAL A 251 -23.59 -15.85 4.47
CA VAL A 251 -22.83 -15.00 3.54
C VAL A 251 -23.78 -14.15 2.70
N PHE A 252 -23.72 -12.84 2.86
CA PHE A 252 -24.54 -11.87 2.13
C PHE A 252 -23.76 -11.29 0.96
N VAL A 253 -24.23 -11.53 -0.26
CA VAL A 253 -23.52 -11.18 -1.50
C VAL A 253 -24.33 -10.16 -2.29
N ARG A 254 -23.80 -8.93 -2.46
CA ARG A 254 -24.43 -7.90 -3.31
C ARG A 254 -24.24 -8.21 -4.80
N SER A 255 -23.05 -8.66 -5.18
CA SER A 255 -22.65 -8.89 -6.57
C SER A 255 -21.84 -10.16 -6.67
N LYS A 256 -22.03 -10.92 -7.75
CA LYS A 256 -21.34 -12.19 -8.00
C LYS A 256 -19.84 -11.96 -8.15
N THR A 257 -19.05 -12.88 -7.61
CA THR A 257 -17.59 -12.93 -7.79
C THR A 257 -17.25 -14.11 -8.70
N TRP A 258 -16.44 -13.85 -9.72
CA TRP A 258 -15.91 -14.90 -10.58
C TRP A 258 -14.72 -15.55 -9.91
N LEU A 259 -14.79 -16.86 -9.74
CA LEU A 259 -13.71 -17.66 -9.18
C LEU A 259 -13.02 -18.39 -10.32
N VAL A 260 -11.69 -18.28 -10.35
CA VAL A 260 -10.86 -19.13 -11.18
C VAL A 260 -10.28 -20.19 -10.26
N SER A 261 -10.38 -21.46 -10.67
CA SER A 261 -9.64 -22.52 -10.01
C SER A 261 -8.16 -22.28 -10.28
N ALA A 262 -7.41 -21.89 -9.25
CA ALA A 262 -5.98 -22.05 -9.32
C ALA A 262 -5.72 -23.57 -9.34
N ALA A 263 -5.07 -24.05 -10.39
CA ALA A 263 -4.88 -25.48 -10.61
C ALA A 263 -4.16 -26.15 -9.43
N ALA A 264 -4.74 -27.26 -8.96
CA ALA A 264 -4.25 -28.28 -8.02
C ALA A 264 -3.76 -27.83 -6.63
N ASP A 265 -4.67 -27.86 -5.64
CA ASP A 265 -4.45 -28.21 -4.20
C ASP A 265 -5.30 -27.43 -3.18
N PHE A 266 -6.42 -26.82 -3.57
CA PHE A 266 -7.42 -26.36 -2.59
C PHE A 266 -8.34 -27.48 -2.05
N ALA A 267 -8.08 -28.75 -2.39
CA ALA A 267 -8.96 -29.88 -2.09
C ALA A 267 -8.52 -30.76 -0.89
N THR A 268 -7.45 -30.41 -0.17
CA THR A 268 -7.02 -31.14 1.03
C THR A 268 -6.62 -30.19 2.15
N LEU A 269 -7.61 -29.57 2.79
CA LEU A 269 -7.55 -29.08 4.17
C LEU A 269 -8.92 -29.32 4.84
#